data_AF-A0A524B7M3-F1
#
_entry.id   AF-A0A524B7M3-F1
#
_cell.length_a   1.000
_cell.length_b   1.000
_cell.length_c   1.000
_cell.angle_alpha   90.00
_cell.angle_beta   90.00
_cell.angle_gamma   90.00
#
_symmetry.space_group_name_H-M   'P 1'
#
loop_
_entity.id
_entity.type
_entity.pdbx_description
1 polymer ?
#
loop_
_entity_poly.entity_id
_entity_poly.type
_entity_poly.pdbx_seq_one_letter_code
_entity_poly.pdbx_strand_id
1 'polypeptide(L)'
;MWLYIAVAAVLVFLIAALVTGREARRLDAVAPRAVYQVDQAVAFVVEVLPDQTKARLTMDELEQLLILHMKWLHERGLQPDAVIDRRQNIDTPVVVTEEALIAFLLGEAENAGVALLDDVDVVNVVDAHLAYFDAIGAVGPSAADV
;
A
#
# COMPACT_ATOMS: atom_id res chain seq x y z
N MET A 1 56.72 -4.55 16.07
CA MET A 1 55.58 -4.55 17.02
C MET A 1 54.49 -3.57 16.58
N TRP A 2 54.75 -2.27 16.50
CA TRP A 2 53.75 -1.26 16.09
C TRP A 2 53.10 -1.47 14.71
N LEU A 3 53.87 -1.88 13.70
CA LEU A 3 53.33 -2.20 12.36
C LEU A 3 52.28 -3.32 12.42
N TYR A 4 52.54 -4.40 13.17
CA TYR A 4 51.61 -5.52 13.30
C TYR A 4 50.34 -5.12 14.04
N ILE A 5 50.43 -4.24 15.04
CA ILE A 5 49.28 -3.69 15.75
C ILE A 5 48.44 -2.84 14.80
N ALA A 6 49.06 -1.95 14.02
CA ALA A 6 48.38 -1.13 13.04
C ALA A 6 47.67 -1.97 11.96
N VAL A 7 48.36 -2.99 11.43
CA VAL A 7 47.78 -3.90 10.44
C VAL A 7 46.60 -4.67 11.03
N ALA A 8 46.74 -5.23 12.24
CA ALA A 8 45.65 -5.96 12.90
C ALA A 8 44.44 -5.05 13.16
N ALA A 9 44.66 -3.82 13.62
CA ALA A 9 43.59 -2.85 13.86
C ALA A 9 42.83 -2.50 12.56
N VAL A 10 43.55 -2.26 11.46
CA VAL A 10 42.94 -2.01 10.15
C VAL A 10 42.14 -3.22 9.67
N LEU A 11 42.68 -4.43 9.82
CA LEU A 11 42.03 -5.66 9.38
C LEU A 11 40.72 -5.93 10.15
N VAL A 12 40.75 -5.75 11.47
CA VAL A 12 39.54 -5.86 12.32
C VAL A 12 38.51 -4.81 11.93
N PHE A 13 38.92 -3.56 11.73
CA PHE A 13 38.02 -2.48 11.31
C PHE A 13 37.37 -2.78 9.95
N LEU A 14 38.14 -3.24 8.96
CA LEU A 14 37.62 -3.58 7.63
C LEU A 14 36.61 -4.72 7.69
N ILE A 15 36.89 -5.78 8.47
CA ILE A 15 35.95 -6.90 8.65
C ILE A 15 34.67 -6.40 9.32
N ALA A 16 34.77 -5.61 10.39
CA ALA A 16 33.61 -5.04 11.07
C ALA A 16 32.77 -4.16 10.13
N ALA A 17 33.41 -3.24 9.39
CA ALA A 17 32.74 -2.36 8.44
C ALA A 17 32.05 -3.13 7.31
N LEU A 18 32.66 -4.21 6.80
CA LEU A 18 32.06 -5.06 5.76
C LEU A 18 30.83 -5.82 6.29
N VAL A 19 30.92 -6.37 7.51
CA VAL A 19 29.81 -7.12 8.12
C VAL A 19 28.63 -6.19 8.41
N THR A 20 28.88 -5.06 9.07
CA THR A 20 27.84 -4.06 9.36
C THR A 20 27.29 -3.43 8.09
N GLY A 21 28.13 -3.11 7.11
CA GLY A 21 27.69 -2.52 5.83
C GLY A 21 26.89 -3.50 4.96
N ARG A 22 27.15 -4.81 5.07
CA ARG A 22 26.34 -5.84 4.40
C ARG A 22 24.97 -6.00 5.07
N GLU A 23 24.92 -5.95 6.39
CA GLU A 23 23.69 -6.10 7.15
C GLU A 23 22.80 -4.85 7.11
N ALA A 24 23.42 -3.67 7.17
CA ALA A 24 22.73 -2.40 6.97
C ALA A 24 22.07 -2.34 5.58
N ARG A 25 22.78 -2.71 4.50
CA ARG A 25 22.18 -2.81 3.17
C ARG A 25 21.06 -3.84 3.06
N ARG A 26 21.07 -4.91 3.89
CA ARG A 26 19.99 -5.90 3.92
C ARG A 26 18.75 -5.33 4.62
N LEU A 27 18.94 -4.57 5.69
CA LEU A 27 17.84 -3.95 6.43
C LEU A 27 17.27 -2.73 5.70
N ASP A 28 18.11 -1.94 5.02
CA ASP A 28 17.67 -0.86 4.13
C ASP A 28 16.89 -1.38 2.92
N ALA A 29 17.07 -2.66 2.56
CA ALA A 29 16.28 -3.32 1.52
C ALA A 29 14.93 -3.86 2.02
N VAL A 30 14.66 -3.80 3.33
CA VAL A 30 13.33 -4.10 3.89
C VAL A 30 12.53 -2.80 3.90
N ALA A 31 11.73 -2.61 2.85
CA ALA A 31 10.82 -1.47 2.76
C ALA A 31 9.96 -1.36 4.03
N PRO A 32 9.65 -0.14 4.50
CA PRO A 32 8.68 0.07 5.58
C PRO A 32 7.43 -0.77 5.34
N ARG A 33 7.03 -1.54 6.36
CA ARG A 33 5.88 -2.44 6.28
C ARG A 33 4.61 -1.59 6.21
N ALA A 34 4.08 -1.36 5.01
CA ALA A 34 2.78 -0.76 4.84
C ALA A 34 1.71 -1.76 5.32
N VAL A 35 1.33 -1.68 6.60
CA VAL A 35 0.25 -2.50 7.15
C VAL A 35 -1.05 -1.74 6.96
N TYR A 36 -1.91 -2.25 6.10
CA TYR A 36 -3.25 -1.70 5.93
C TYR A 36 -4.05 -1.85 7.23
N GLN A 37 -4.63 -0.75 7.69
CA GLN A 37 -5.53 -0.68 8.83
C GLN A 37 -6.78 0.07 8.40
N VAL A 38 -7.94 -0.60 8.48
CA VAL A 38 -9.23 -0.07 8.02
C VAL A 38 -9.55 1.24 8.73
N ASP A 39 -9.45 1.28 10.06
CA ASP A 39 -9.75 2.48 10.86
C ASP A 39 -8.91 3.71 10.44
N GLN A 40 -7.63 3.49 10.13
CA GLN A 40 -6.74 4.56 9.66
C GLN A 40 -7.09 4.99 8.22
N ALA A 41 -7.44 4.02 7.36
CA ALA A 41 -7.87 4.30 6.00
C ALA A 41 -9.16 5.15 5.99
N VAL A 42 -10.15 4.79 6.82
CA VAL A 42 -11.39 5.55 6.98
C VAL A 42 -11.08 6.97 7.46
N ALA A 43 -10.28 7.11 8.52
CA ALA A 43 -9.92 8.43 9.04
C ALA A 43 -9.21 9.30 7.99
N PHE A 44 -8.26 8.74 7.24
CA PHE A 44 -7.57 9.44 6.17
C PHE A 44 -8.50 9.84 5.02
N VAL A 45 -9.34 8.91 4.56
CA VAL A 45 -10.26 9.17 3.45
C VAL A 45 -11.24 10.28 3.82
N VAL A 46 -11.77 10.30 5.04
CA VAL A 46 -12.65 11.40 5.52
C VAL A 46 -11.95 12.76 5.48
N GLU A 47 -10.65 12.83 5.73
CA GLU A 47 -9.90 14.09 5.66
C GLU A 47 -9.70 14.59 4.22
N VAL A 48 -9.50 13.67 3.27
CA VAL A 48 -9.15 13.98 1.88
C VAL A 48 -10.38 14.13 0.99
N LEU A 49 -11.49 13.45 1.34
CA LEU A 49 -12.68 13.37 0.50
C LEU A 49 -13.37 14.75 0.34
N PRO A 50 -13.89 15.08 -0.86
CA PRO A 50 -14.65 16.31 -1.09
C PRO A 50 -15.88 16.43 -0.18
N ASP A 51 -16.20 17.65 0.26
CA ASP A 51 -17.32 17.91 1.18
C ASP A 51 -18.67 17.43 0.64
N GLN A 52 -18.85 17.47 -0.69
CA GLN A 52 -20.07 17.01 -1.34
C GLN A 52 -20.28 15.50 -1.16
N THR A 53 -19.23 14.70 -1.35
CA THR A 53 -19.27 13.24 -1.18
C THR A 53 -19.35 12.87 0.31
N LYS A 54 -18.62 13.58 1.19
CA LYS A 54 -18.70 13.38 2.65
C LYS A 54 -20.10 13.61 3.21
N ALA A 55 -20.83 14.60 2.70
CA ALA A 55 -22.18 14.89 3.16
C ALA A 55 -23.20 13.81 2.81
N ARG A 56 -22.88 12.93 1.85
CA ARG A 56 -23.77 11.89 1.34
C ARG A 56 -23.48 10.50 1.90
N LEU A 57 -22.31 10.31 2.52
CA LEU A 57 -21.88 9.02 3.05
C LEU A 57 -21.83 9.04 4.57
N THR A 58 -22.36 7.99 5.17
CA THR A 58 -22.13 7.69 6.58
C THR A 58 -20.76 7.05 6.78
N MET A 59 -20.28 7.04 8.03
CA MET A 59 -18.98 6.44 8.36
C MET A 59 -18.97 4.92 8.11
N ASP A 60 -20.06 4.24 8.47
CA ASP A 60 -20.20 2.80 8.31
C ASP A 60 -20.24 2.41 6.82
N GLU A 61 -20.93 3.20 5.99
CA GLU A 61 -20.95 3.00 4.53
C GLU A 61 -19.57 3.21 3.91
N LEU A 62 -18.83 4.22 4.36
CA LEU A 62 -17.46 4.46 3.89
C LEU A 62 -16.56 3.27 4.25
N GLU A 63 -16.58 2.82 5.50
CA GLU A 63 -15.83 1.64 5.95
C GLU A 63 -16.15 0.43 5.07
N GLN A 64 -17.44 0.19 4.83
CA GLN A 64 -17.89 -0.92 4.00
C GLN A 64 -17.36 -0.82 2.57
N LEU A 65 -17.36 0.37 1.95
CA LEU A 65 -16.77 0.58 0.63
C LEU A 65 -15.27 0.29 0.59
N LEU A 66 -14.53 0.72 1.62
CA LEU A 66 -13.10 0.42 1.70
C LEU A 66 -12.85 -1.09 1.80
N ILE A 67 -13.66 -1.80 2.57
CA ILE A 67 -13.60 -3.27 2.67
C ILE A 67 -13.93 -3.93 1.33
N LEU A 68 -14.96 -3.45 0.62
CA LEU A 68 -15.33 -3.98 -0.70
C LEU A 68 -14.22 -3.76 -1.73
N HIS A 69 -13.56 -2.60 -1.70
CA HIS A 69 -12.40 -2.35 -2.55
C HIS A 69 -11.25 -3.32 -2.23
N MET A 70 -11.00 -3.63 -0.95
CA MET A 70 -10.00 -4.63 -0.55
C MET A 70 -10.35 -6.03 -1.03
N LYS A 71 -11.62 -6.44 -0.91
CA LYS A 71 -12.12 -7.70 -1.47
C LYS A 71 -11.85 -7.78 -2.98
N TRP A 72 -12.15 -6.72 -3.72
CA TRP A 72 -11.91 -6.68 -5.17
C TRP A 72 -10.43 -6.79 -5.53
N LEU A 73 -9.54 -6.07 -4.84
CA LEU A 73 -8.10 -6.18 -5.08
C LEU A 73 -7.59 -7.59 -4.78
N HIS A 74 -8.10 -8.23 -3.72
CA HIS A 74 -7.77 -9.61 -3.39
C HIS A 74 -8.24 -10.58 -4.49
N GLU A 75 -9.48 -10.44 -4.98
CA GLU A 75 -10.01 -11.25 -6.09
C GLU A 75 -9.21 -11.09 -7.40
N ARG A 76 -8.61 -9.91 -7.62
CA ARG A 76 -7.72 -9.64 -8.76
C ARG A 76 -6.27 -10.08 -8.52
N GLY A 77 -5.95 -10.64 -7.36
CA GLY A 77 -4.60 -11.07 -7.00
C GLY A 77 -3.63 -9.90 -6.75
N LEU A 78 -4.16 -8.70 -6.51
CA LEU A 78 -3.37 -7.49 -6.25
C LEU A 78 -2.98 -7.35 -4.76
N GLN A 79 -3.47 -8.25 -3.91
CA GLN A 79 -3.08 -8.35 -2.51
C GLN A 79 -2.34 -9.65 -2.24
N PRO A 80 -1.25 -9.61 -1.45
CA PRO A 80 -0.61 -10.82 -0.98
C PRO A 80 -1.49 -11.54 0.05
N ASP A 81 -1.64 -12.87 -0.08
CA ASP A 81 -2.39 -13.72 0.86
C ASP A 81 -1.83 -13.71 2.30
N ALA A 82 -0.54 -13.36 2.43
CA ALA A 82 0.13 -13.30 3.71
C ALA A 82 1.22 -12.22 3.70
N VAL A 83 1.45 -11.61 4.87
CA VAL A 83 2.58 -10.71 5.11
C VAL A 83 3.84 -11.57 5.16
N ILE A 84 4.47 -11.77 4.01
CA ILE A 84 5.72 -12.49 3.87
C ILE A 84 6.81 -11.55 3.37
N ASP A 85 8.02 -11.69 3.93
CA ASP A 85 9.20 -11.00 3.44
C ASP A 85 9.57 -11.57 2.05
N ARG A 86 8.99 -11.00 1.00
CA ARG A 86 9.26 -11.38 -0.39
C ARG A 86 9.77 -10.15 -1.14
N ARG A 87 10.88 -10.33 -1.86
CA ARG A 87 11.32 -9.34 -2.85
C ARG A 87 10.18 -9.15 -3.85
N GLN A 88 9.79 -7.90 -4.14
CA GLN A 88 8.83 -7.62 -5.22
C GLN A 88 9.31 -8.32 -6.49
N ASN A 89 8.49 -9.25 -6.99
CA ASN A 89 8.71 -9.96 -8.24
C ASN A 89 7.39 -9.98 -9.00
N ILE A 90 7.26 -9.10 -9.99
CA ILE A 90 6.08 -9.02 -10.86
C ILE A 90 6.38 -9.89 -12.09
N ASP A 91 6.12 -11.19 -11.99
CA ASP A 91 6.34 -12.13 -13.10
C ASP A 91 5.32 -11.94 -14.23
N THR A 92 4.09 -11.53 -13.88
CA THR A 92 2.99 -11.30 -14.81
C THR A 92 2.29 -9.99 -14.46
N PRO A 93 2.27 -8.98 -15.35
CA PRO A 93 1.54 -7.75 -15.11
C PRO A 93 0.03 -8.01 -15.14
N VAL A 94 -0.67 -7.55 -14.10
CA VAL A 94 -2.13 -7.55 -14.04
C VAL A 94 -2.58 -6.11 -14.29
N VAL A 95 -3.36 -5.90 -15.34
CA VAL A 95 -3.94 -4.59 -15.68
C VAL A 95 -5.43 -4.65 -15.40
N VAL A 96 -5.91 -3.68 -14.62
CA VAL A 96 -7.32 -3.53 -14.28
C VAL A 96 -7.82 -2.16 -14.74
N THR A 97 -9.06 -2.09 -15.20
CA THR A 97 -9.69 -0.83 -15.60
C THR A 97 -10.50 -0.25 -14.45
N GLU A 98 -10.47 1.07 -14.34
CA GLU A 98 -11.26 1.82 -13.37
C GLU A 98 -12.76 1.55 -13.53
N GLU A 99 -13.25 1.48 -14.76
CA GLU A 99 -14.64 1.13 -15.10
C GLU A 99 -15.10 -0.20 -14.48
N ALA A 100 -14.22 -1.22 -14.49
CA ALA A 100 -14.54 -2.53 -13.92
C ALA A 100 -14.57 -2.51 -12.39
N LEU A 101 -13.78 -1.62 -11.77
CA LEU A 101 -13.81 -1.39 -10.32
C LEU A 101 -15.09 -0.64 -9.92
N ILE A 102 -15.41 0.46 -10.60
CA ILE A 102 -16.61 1.26 -10.33
C ILE A 102 -17.87 0.39 -10.47
N ALA A 103 -18.00 -0.36 -11.57
CA ALA A 103 -19.15 -1.23 -11.79
C ALA A 103 -19.28 -2.31 -10.71
N PHE A 104 -18.16 -2.87 -10.23
CA PHE A 104 -18.17 -3.82 -9.13
C PHE A 104 -18.62 -3.17 -7.82
N LEU A 105 -18.05 -2.01 -7.47
CA LEU A 105 -18.36 -1.31 -6.24
C LEU A 105 -19.81 -0.86 -6.19
N LEU A 106 -20.37 -0.35 -7.30
CA LEU A 106 -21.78 0.01 -7.39
C LEU A 106 -22.69 -1.20 -7.13
N GLY A 107 -22.43 -2.32 -7.83
CA GLY A 107 -23.24 -3.54 -7.66
C GLY A 107 -23.15 -4.13 -6.25
N GLU A 108 -21.98 -4.10 -5.64
CA GLU A 108 -21.78 -4.69 -4.31
C GLU A 108 -22.20 -3.73 -3.17
N ALA A 109 -22.14 -2.41 -3.40
CA ALA A 109 -22.69 -1.39 -2.50
C ALA A 109 -24.21 -1.51 -2.39
N GLU A 110 -24.92 -1.75 -3.50
CA GLU A 110 -26.35 -2.04 -3.50
C GLU A 110 -26.68 -3.29 -2.66
N ASN A 111 -25.89 -4.37 -2.82
CA ASN A 111 -26.04 -5.59 -2.03
C ASN A 111 -25.76 -5.37 -0.53
N ALA A 112 -24.84 -4.46 -0.20
CA ALA A 112 -24.48 -4.11 1.17
C ALA A 112 -25.43 -3.10 1.82
N GLY A 113 -26.41 -2.56 1.07
CA GLY A 113 -27.38 -1.58 1.57
C GLY A 113 -26.81 -0.16 1.72
N VAL A 114 -25.71 0.15 1.04
CA VAL A 114 -25.11 1.50 1.00
C VAL A 114 -25.95 2.36 0.06
N ALA A 115 -26.56 3.43 0.57
CA ALA A 115 -27.55 4.18 -0.19
C ALA A 115 -26.90 5.17 -1.19
N LEU A 116 -27.01 4.85 -2.48
CA LEU A 116 -26.82 5.76 -3.62
C LEU A 116 -25.50 6.57 -3.59
N LEU A 117 -24.41 5.89 -3.93
CA LEU A 117 -23.23 6.54 -4.50
C LEU A 117 -23.53 6.87 -5.97
N ASP A 118 -23.34 8.12 -6.35
CA ASP A 118 -23.15 8.44 -7.77
C ASP A 118 -21.79 7.87 -8.22
N ASP A 119 -21.61 7.59 -9.51
CA ASP A 119 -20.34 7.09 -10.07
C ASP A 119 -19.18 8.02 -9.65
N VAL A 120 -19.45 9.33 -9.61
CA VAL A 120 -18.51 10.37 -9.15
C VAL A 120 -18.12 10.20 -7.69
N ASP A 121 -19.06 9.83 -6.81
CA ASP A 121 -18.77 9.60 -5.39
C ASP A 121 -17.91 8.34 -5.20
N VAL A 122 -18.16 7.29 -5.98
CA VAL A 122 -17.33 6.08 -5.98
C VAL A 122 -15.90 6.41 -6.41
N VAL A 123 -15.74 7.18 -7.49
CA VAL A 123 -14.42 7.63 -7.97
C VAL A 123 -13.69 8.40 -6.88
N ASN A 124 -14.35 9.38 -6.26
CA ASN A 124 -13.74 10.18 -5.19
C ASN A 124 -13.27 9.32 -4.01
N VAL A 125 -14.05 8.30 -3.62
CA VAL A 125 -13.68 7.38 -2.53
C VAL A 125 -12.51 6.50 -2.94
N VAL A 126 -12.52 5.95 -4.16
CA VAL A 126 -11.42 5.12 -4.69
C VAL A 126 -10.14 5.93 -4.78
N ASP A 127 -10.17 7.13 -5.34
CA ASP A 127 -9.00 8.01 -5.46
C ASP A 127 -8.42 8.38 -4.09
N ALA A 128 -9.27 8.73 -3.13
CA ALA A 128 -8.83 8.99 -1.76
C ALA A 128 -8.23 7.74 -1.09
N HIS A 129 -8.78 6.56 -1.38
CA HIS A 129 -8.25 5.29 -0.86
C HIS A 129 -6.90 4.93 -1.51
N LEU A 130 -6.72 5.19 -2.80
CA LEU A 130 -5.43 5.04 -3.48
C LEU A 130 -4.38 6.01 -2.93
N ALA A 131 -4.79 7.26 -2.63
CA ALA A 131 -3.93 8.23 -1.98
C ALA A 131 -3.48 7.76 -0.58
N TYR A 132 -4.34 7.04 0.15
CA TYR A 132 -3.93 6.39 1.40
C TYR A 132 -2.87 5.31 1.17
N PHE A 133 -3.01 4.46 0.15
CA PHE A 133 -1.99 3.46 -0.18
C PHE A 133 -0.65 4.09 -0.54
N ASP A 134 -0.66 5.18 -1.28
CA ASP A 134 0.55 5.93 -1.59
C ASP A 134 1.18 6.51 -0.30
N ALA A 135 0.37 7.13 0.57
CA ALA A 135 0.83 7.71 1.83
C ALA A 135 1.48 6.68 2.77
N ILE A 136 1.02 5.43 2.78
CA ILE A 136 1.61 4.36 3.58
C ILE A 136 2.75 3.62 2.86
N GLY A 137 3.05 3.96 1.61
CA GLY A 137 4.07 3.30 0.78
C GLY A 137 3.67 1.91 0.30
N ALA A 138 2.37 1.63 0.17
CA ALA A 138 1.85 0.37 -0.36
C ALA A 138 1.83 0.32 -1.90
N VAL A 139 2.07 1.44 -2.58
CA VAL A 139 2.14 1.54 -4.04
C VAL A 139 3.61 1.57 -4.49
N GLY A 140 3.93 0.79 -5.53
CA GLY A 140 5.26 0.81 -6.16
C GLY A 140 5.45 2.01 -7.11
N PRO A 141 6.66 2.19 -7.67
CA PRO A 141 6.88 3.25 -8.67
C PRO A 141 5.94 3.09 -9.87
N SER A 142 5.61 4.20 -10.51
CA SER A 142 4.78 4.19 -11.72
C SER A 142 5.40 3.28 -12.78
N ALA A 143 4.57 2.53 -13.50
CA ALA A 143 5.02 1.68 -14.59
C ALA A 143 5.69 2.47 -15.73
N ALA A 144 5.46 3.78 -15.83
CA ALA A 144 6.14 4.65 -16.79
C ALA A 144 7.55 5.09 -16.35
N ASP A 145 7.88 4.94 -15.06
CA ASP A 145 9.15 5.35 -14.45
C ASP A 145 10.16 4.20 -14.32
N VAL A 146 9.81 3.00 -14.82
CA VAL A 146 10.63 1.77 -14.81
C VAL A 146 11.00 1.38 -16.24
#